data_AF-A0A922WV76-F1
#
_entry.id   AF-A0A922WV76-F1
#
_cell.length_a   1.000
_cell.length_b   1.000
_cell.length_c   1.000
_cell.angle_alpha   90.00
_cell.angle_beta   90.00
_cell.angle_gamma   90.00
#
_symmetry.space_group_name_H-M   'P 1'
#
loop_
_entity.id
_entity.type
_entity.pdbx_description
1 polymer ?
#
loop_
_entity_poly.entity_id
_entity_poly.type
_entity_poly.pdbx_seq_one_letter_code
_entity_poly.pdbx_strand_id
1 'polypeptide(L)'
;DPRRPVDTALIPPVVKRWGLDIGFAIHETEEGYRKTIQLPGGEELPLAYPGLIEIADQAANRCASPHSVIATCRVGQGQVTLLADAALFEHPDLAGEGGARLLALVSAAFK
;
A
#
# COMPACT_ATOMS: atom_id res chain seq x y z
N ASP A 1 -10.48 -22.10 5.42
CA ASP A 1 -11.12 -22.74 6.58
C ASP A 1 -11.37 -21.64 7.60
N PRO A 2 -12.60 -21.41 8.10
CA PRO A 2 -12.86 -20.39 9.13
C PRO A 2 -12.01 -20.57 10.41
N ARG A 3 -11.46 -21.78 10.64
CA ARG A 3 -10.56 -22.11 11.75
C ARG A 3 -9.07 -22.04 11.38
N ARG A 4 -8.77 -21.79 10.10
CA ARG A 4 -7.43 -21.54 9.56
C ARG A 4 -7.57 -20.44 8.51
N PRO A 5 -7.80 -19.18 8.94
CA PRO A 5 -7.69 -18.06 8.03
C PRO A 5 -6.32 -18.15 7.37
N VAL A 6 -6.29 -18.00 6.05
CA VAL A 6 -5.02 -17.92 5.35
C VAL A 6 -4.51 -16.52 5.66
N ASP A 7 -3.52 -16.41 6.55
CA ASP A 7 -2.94 -15.11 6.96
C ASP A 7 -2.25 -14.40 5.79
N THR A 8 -2.02 -15.14 4.70
CA THR A 8 -1.46 -14.65 3.45
C THR A 8 -2.35 -15.09 2.28
N ALA A 9 -2.90 -14.11 1.56
CA ALA A 9 -3.39 -14.34 0.21
C ALA A 9 -2.22 -14.08 -0.74
N LEU A 10 -1.83 -15.08 -1.54
CA LEU A 10 -1.05 -14.81 -2.74
C LEU A 10 -1.94 -13.96 -3.63
N ILE A 11 -1.70 -12.65 -3.67
CA ILE A 11 -2.35 -11.77 -4.64
C ILE A 11 -1.90 -12.31 -6.00
N PRO A 12 -2.79 -12.96 -6.78
CA PRO A 12 -2.44 -13.42 -8.12
C PRO A 12 -2.08 -12.17 -8.96
N PRO A 13 -1.67 -12.28 -10.23
CA PRO A 13 -1.37 -11.12 -11.08
C PRO A 13 -2.60 -10.20 -11.37
N VAL A 14 -3.62 -10.20 -10.52
CA VAL A 14 -4.78 -9.30 -10.53
C VAL A 14 -4.34 -7.82 -10.60
N VAL A 15 -3.28 -7.44 -9.90
CA VAL A 15 -2.73 -6.08 -9.97
C VAL A 15 -2.17 -5.79 -11.36
N LYS A 16 -1.52 -6.76 -12.01
CA LYS A 16 -1.07 -6.64 -13.41
C LYS A 16 -2.23 -6.44 -14.39
N ARG A 17 -3.40 -7.04 -14.13
CA ARG A 17 -4.61 -6.81 -14.95
C ARG A 17 -5.14 -5.39 -14.83
N TRP A 18 -4.81 -4.68 -13.75
CA TRP A 18 -5.14 -3.28 -13.54
C TRP A 18 -4.05 -2.33 -14.03
N GLY A 19 -2.96 -2.85 -14.61
CA GLY A 19 -1.80 -2.08 -15.05
C GLY A 19 -0.89 -1.64 -13.90
N LEU A 20 -0.90 -2.37 -12.78
CA LEU A 20 0.00 -2.16 -11.65
C LEU A 20 1.01 -3.30 -11.58
N ASP A 21 2.26 -2.99 -11.32
CA ASP A 21 3.28 -3.98 -10.93
C ASP A 21 3.76 -3.70 -9.50
N ILE A 22 4.06 -4.76 -8.75
CA ILE A 22 4.58 -4.67 -7.39
C ILE A 22 5.93 -5.37 -7.38
N GLY A 23 6.96 -4.63 -6.97
CA GLY A 23 8.33 -5.12 -6.91
C GLY A 23 8.96 -4.94 -5.54
N PHE A 24 10.15 -5.51 -5.40
CA PHE A 24 11.04 -5.21 -4.29
C PHE A 24 11.82 -3.93 -4.61
N ALA A 25 11.90 -3.02 -3.65
CA ALA A 25 12.81 -1.90 -3.73
C ALA A 25 14.20 -2.29 -3.22
N ILE A 26 15.23 -1.76 -3.87
CA ILE A 26 16.60 -1.85 -3.39
C ILE A 26 16.80 -0.72 -2.38
N HIS A 27 17.12 -1.08 -1.14
CA HIS A 27 17.36 -0.14 -0.06
C HIS A 27 18.82 -0.25 0.35
N GLU A 28 19.61 0.80 0.16
CA GLU A 28 21.04 0.81 0.51
C GLU A 28 21.32 1.55 1.83
N THR A 29 20.34 2.31 2.35
CA THR A 29 20.45 3.10 3.58
C THR A 29 19.34 2.78 4.57
N GLU A 30 19.56 3.11 5.84
CA GLU A 30 18.53 2.99 6.90
C GLU A 30 17.26 3.78 6.55
N GLU A 31 17.38 4.97 5.95
CA GLU A 31 16.21 5.73 5.48
C GLU A 31 15.48 5.06 4.30
N GLY A 32 16.16 4.20 3.53
CA GLY A 32 15.49 3.34 2.54
C GLY A 32 14.62 2.28 3.21
N TYR A 33 15.17 1.63 4.24
CA TYR A 33 14.47 0.59 5.01
C TYR A 33 13.34 1.15 5.88
N ARG A 34 13.44 2.38 6.37
CA ARG A 34 12.42 3.03 7.19
C ARG A 34 12.20 4.46 6.73
N LYS A 35 10.97 4.78 6.35
CA LYS A 35 10.59 6.13 5.97
C LYS A 35 9.16 6.44 6.37
N THR A 36 8.83 7.71 6.44
CA THR A 36 7.47 8.18 6.67
C THR A 36 6.95 8.82 5.40
N ILE A 37 5.72 8.46 5.00
CA ILE A 37 5.00 9.15 3.93
C ILE A 37 3.82 9.91 4.51
N GLN A 38 3.38 10.94 3.80
CA GLN A 38 2.14 11.63 4.12
C GLN A 38 0.97 11.03 3.34
N LEU A 39 -0.09 10.67 4.06
CA LEU A 39 -1.36 10.25 3.49
C LEU A 39 -2.21 11.45 3.05
N PRO A 40 -3.15 11.25 2.11
CA PRO A 40 -4.21 12.22 1.86
C PRO A 40 -4.97 12.57 3.14
N GLY A 41 -4.85 13.83 3.59
CA GLY A 41 -5.38 14.31 4.86
C GLY A 41 -4.32 14.72 5.89
N GLY A 42 -3.03 14.51 5.60
CA GLY A 42 -1.91 15.02 6.40
C GLY A 42 -1.43 14.09 7.52
N GLU A 43 -1.98 12.87 7.60
CA GLU A 43 -1.54 11.85 8.55
C GLU A 43 -0.25 11.17 8.08
N GLU A 44 0.65 10.93 9.02
CA GLU A 44 1.93 10.27 8.77
C GLU A 44 1.81 8.75 8.85
N LEU A 45 2.25 8.07 7.79
CA LEU A 45 2.34 6.62 7.74
C LEU A 45 3.81 6.18 7.74
N PRO A 46 4.31 5.60 8.86
CA PRO A 46 5.63 5.00 8.87
C PRO A 46 5.62 3.70 8.06
N LEU A 47 6.72 3.46 7.35
CA LEU A 47 6.95 2.31 6.51
C LEU A 47 8.18 1.54 7.01
N ALA A 48 8.19 0.23 6.79
CA ALA A 48 9.31 -0.64 7.10
C ALA A 48 9.51 -1.66 5.97
N TYR A 49 10.66 -1.59 5.31
CA TYR A 49 11.02 -2.39 4.13
C TYR A 49 9.96 -2.33 3.03
N PRO A 50 9.48 -1.13 2.62
CA PRO A 50 8.45 -1.05 1.60
C PRO A 50 8.99 -1.56 0.26
N GLY A 51 8.12 -2.22 -0.50
CA GLY A 51 8.34 -2.50 -1.91
C GLY A 51 8.15 -1.24 -2.77
N LEU A 52 7.91 -1.48 -4.06
CA LEU A 52 7.59 -0.45 -5.04
C LEU A 52 6.35 -0.82 -5.84
N ILE A 53 5.63 0.19 -6.28
CA ILE A 53 4.47 0.11 -7.17
C ILE A 53 4.82 0.87 -8.44
N GLU A 54 4.72 0.19 -9.57
CA GLU A 54 4.83 0.79 -10.90
C GLU A 54 3.44 0.82 -11.56
N ILE A 55 3.12 1.94 -12.20
CA ILE A 55 1.88 2.12 -12.96
C ILE A 55 2.25 2.10 -14.44
N ALA A 56 1.70 1.15 -15.19
CA ALA A 56 1.88 1.09 -16.63
C ALA A 56 1.10 2.21 -17.33
N ASP A 57 1.59 2.68 -18.48
CA ASP A 57 1.03 3.83 -19.22
C ASP A 57 -0.49 3.70 -19.47
N GLN A 58 -0.98 2.50 -19.80
CA GLN A 58 -2.40 2.22 -20.03
C GLN A 58 -3.30 2.35 -18.79
N ALA A 59 -2.72 2.52 -17.61
CA ALA A 59 -3.40 2.74 -16.33
C ALA A 59 -3.16 4.14 -15.75
N ALA A 60 -2.27 4.94 -16.34
CA ALA A 60 -1.89 6.27 -15.84
C ALA A 60 -3.09 7.22 -15.68
N ASN A 61 -4.12 7.11 -16.52
CA ASN A 61 -5.32 7.96 -16.44
C ASN A 61 -6.36 7.50 -15.41
N ARG A 62 -6.19 6.31 -14.81
CA ARG A 62 -7.10 5.75 -13.80
C ARG A 62 -6.46 5.63 -12.42
N CYS A 63 -5.16 5.85 -12.31
CA CYS A 63 -4.38 5.65 -11.11
C CYS A 63 -3.68 6.93 -10.69
N ALA A 64 -3.65 7.19 -9.39
CA ALA A 64 -2.86 8.25 -8.77
C ALA A 64 -1.89 7.62 -7.76
N SER A 65 -0.64 8.06 -7.79
CA SER A 65 0.41 7.59 -6.87
C SER A 65 1.19 8.78 -6.35
N PRO A 66 0.92 9.25 -5.13
CA PRO A 66 1.68 10.34 -4.52
C PRO A 66 3.10 9.91 -4.15
N HIS A 67 3.32 8.61 -3.95
CA HIS A 67 4.59 7.99 -3.59
C HIS A 67 4.69 6.63 -4.28
N SER A 68 5.88 6.18 -4.63
CA SER A 68 6.12 4.87 -5.28
C SER A 68 5.71 3.64 -4.46
N VAL A 69 5.19 3.82 -3.25
CA VAL A 69 4.80 2.76 -2.31
C VAL A 69 3.29 2.66 -2.14
N ILE A 70 2.52 3.63 -2.64
CA ILE A 70 1.06 3.65 -2.55
C ILE A 70 0.44 4.14 -3.86
N ALA A 71 -0.64 3.50 -4.29
CA ALA A 71 -1.42 3.91 -5.44
C ALA A 71 -2.91 3.74 -5.19
N THR A 72 -3.72 4.67 -5.71
CA THR A 72 -5.18 4.56 -5.73
C THR A 72 -5.66 4.56 -7.17
N CYS A 73 -6.44 3.54 -7.54
CA CYS A 73 -6.89 3.32 -8.91
C CYS A 73 -8.41 3.12 -9.00
N ARG A 74 -9.01 3.63 -10.07
CA ARG A 74 -10.38 3.28 -10.49
C ARG A 74 -10.36 1.97 -11.27
N VAL A 75 -11.11 0.98 -10.80
CA VAL A 75 -11.23 -0.36 -11.41
C VAL A 75 -12.71 -0.66 -11.63
N GLY A 76 -13.15 -0.64 -12.90
CA GLY A 76 -14.58 -0.71 -13.22
C GLY A 76 -15.33 0.45 -12.58
N GLN A 77 -16.35 0.14 -11.77
CA GLN A 77 -17.11 1.12 -10.97
C GLN A 77 -16.53 1.32 -9.55
N GLY A 78 -15.52 0.53 -9.17
CA GLY A 78 -14.93 0.53 -7.84
C GLY A 78 -13.60 1.28 -7.77
N GLN A 79 -13.01 1.21 -6.57
CA GLN A 79 -11.71 1.79 -6.24
C GLN A 79 -10.84 0.75 -5.55
N VAL A 80 -9.55 0.79 -5.85
CA VAL A 80 -8.53 -0.01 -5.18
C VAL A 80 -7.45 0.93 -4.67
N THR A 81 -7.08 0.79 -3.41
CA THR A 81 -5.84 1.35 -2.87
C THR A 81 -4.87 0.22 -2.63
N LEU A 82 -3.66 0.37 -3.14
CA LEU A 82 -2.58 -0.59 -3.02
C LEU A 82 -1.44 0.06 -2.23
N LEU A 83 -0.98 -0.62 -1.18
CA LEU A 83 0.18 -0.25 -0.36
C LEU A 83 1.21 -1.37 -0.46
N ALA A 84 2.43 -1.05 -0.87
CA ALA A 84 3.55 -1.99 -0.96
C ALA A 84 4.31 -2.09 0.37
N ASP A 85 3.60 -2.25 1.48
CA ASP A 85 4.18 -2.43 2.81
C ASP A 85 3.23 -3.24 3.69
N ALA A 86 3.64 -4.46 4.04
CA ALA A 86 2.88 -5.35 4.91
C ALA A 86 3.14 -5.08 6.40
N ALA A 87 4.25 -4.41 6.74
CA ALA A 87 4.70 -4.20 8.12
C ALA A 87 3.66 -3.42 8.95
N LEU A 88 2.87 -2.56 8.29
CA LEU A 88 1.73 -1.86 8.90
C LEU A 88 0.72 -2.80 9.55
N PHE A 89 0.51 -3.99 8.98
CA PHE A 89 -0.46 -4.98 9.44
C PHE A 89 0.15 -5.97 10.43
N GLU A 90 1.47 -6.10 10.45
CA GLU A 90 2.21 -7.07 11.26
C GLU A 90 2.72 -6.48 12.57
N HIS A 91 3.00 -5.16 12.60
CA HIS A 91 3.60 -4.48 13.76
C HIS A 91 2.63 -3.46 14.37
N PRO A 92 2.13 -3.69 15.60
CA PRO A 92 1.23 -2.77 16.29
C PRO A 92 1.78 -1.33 16.40
N ASP A 93 3.09 -1.19 16.61
CA ASP A 93 3.72 0.12 16.71
C ASP A 93 3.59 0.91 15.41
N LEU A 94 3.67 0.26 14.24
CA LEU A 94 3.49 0.91 12.94
C LEU A 94 2.01 1.23 12.68
N ALA A 95 1.09 0.36 13.12
CA ALA A 95 -0.35 0.61 13.06
C ALA A 95 -0.81 1.79 13.95
N GLY A 96 0.03 2.21 14.91
CA GLY A 96 -0.26 3.27 15.86
C GLY A 96 -1.10 2.79 17.04
N GLU A 97 -1.17 3.61 18.10
CA GLU A 97 -1.97 3.30 19.29
C GLU A 97 -3.43 2.99 18.91
N GLY A 98 -3.93 1.83 19.32
CA GLY A 98 -5.27 1.37 18.96
C GLY A 98 -5.51 1.20 17.45
N GLY A 99 -4.46 1.14 16.62
CA GLY A 99 -4.57 1.05 15.16
C GLY A 99 -4.90 2.38 14.46
N ALA A 100 -4.69 3.53 15.12
CA ALA A 100 -5.06 4.84 14.60
C ALA A 100 -4.49 5.13 13.19
N ARG A 101 -3.25 4.72 12.90
CA ARG A 101 -2.63 4.94 11.57
C ARG A 101 -3.19 4.01 10.51
N LEU A 102 -3.51 2.76 10.88
CA LEU A 102 -4.22 1.86 9.98
C LEU A 102 -5.62 2.41 9.63
N LEU A 103 -6.34 2.96 10.60
CA LEU A 103 -7.62 3.63 10.36
C LEU A 103 -7.48 4.88 9.50
N ALA A 104 -6.41 5.65 9.67
CA ALA A 104 -6.10 6.79 8.80
C ALA A 104 -5.85 6.35 7.35
N LEU A 105 -5.11 5.26 7.13
CA LEU A 105 -4.92 4.65 5.80
C LEU A 105 -6.25 4.25 5.19
N VAL A 106 -7.10 3.51 5.92
CA VAL A 106 -8.42 3.10 5.44
C VAL A 106 -9.29 4.31 5.10
N SER A 107 -9.26 5.34 5.94
CA SER A 107 -9.99 6.59 5.71
C SER A 107 -9.49 7.34 4.48
N ALA A 108 -8.18 7.33 4.21
CA ALA A 108 -7.60 7.93 3.03
C ALA A 108 -7.86 7.11 1.75
N ALA A 109 -8.01 5.80 1.86
CA ALA A 109 -8.19 4.87 0.74
C ALA A 109 -9.56 4.99 0.04
N PHE A 110 -10.58 5.55 0.70
CA PHE A 110 -11.95 5.62 0.18
C PHE A 110 -12.52 7.04 0.10
N LYS A 111 -11.65 8.06 0.17
CA LYS A 111 -12.03 9.45 -0.12
C LYS A 111 -12.09 9.73 -1.61
#